data_AF-A0A947QH29-F1
#
_entry.id   AF-A0A947QH29-F1
#
_cell.length_a   1.000
_cell.length_b   1.000
_cell.length_c   1.000
_cell.angle_alpha   90.00
_cell.angle_beta   90.00
_cell.angle_gamma   90.00
#
_symmetry.space_group_name_H-M   'P 1'
#
loop_
_entity.id
_entity.type
_entity.pdbx_description
1 polymer ?
#
loop_
_entity_poly.entity_id
_entity_poly.type
_entity_poly.pdbx_seq_one_letter_code
_entity_poly.pdbx_strand_id
1 'polypeptide(L)' 'MAAKQQKTGYECSACGRREAKWLGRCPECGEWNTMRESAAPAP' A
#
# COMPACT_ATOMS: atom_id res chain seq x y z
N MET A 1 -14.91 -18.82 -11.38
CA MET A 1 -14.57 -17.92 -10.26
C MET A 1 -13.09 -17.56 -10.40
N ALA A 2 -12.76 -16.40 -11.00
CA ALA A 2 -11.37 -15.99 -11.14
C ALA A 2 -10.87 -15.50 -9.77
N ALA A 3 -9.92 -16.22 -9.19
CA ALA A 3 -9.24 -15.82 -7.96
C ALA A 3 -8.52 -14.49 -8.22
N LYS A 4 -9.22 -13.39 -7.89
CA LYS A 4 -8.71 -12.04 -7.95
C LYS A 4 -7.62 -11.99 -6.90
N GLN A 5 -6.38 -12.24 -7.32
CA GLN A 5 -5.17 -12.11 -6.51
C GLN A 5 -5.34 -10.84 -5.69
N GLN A 6 -5.58 -11.01 -4.39
CA GLN A 6 -5.60 -9.91 -3.44
C GLN A 6 -4.18 -9.33 -3.49
N LYS A 7 -3.97 -8.35 -4.36
CA LYS A 7 -2.71 -7.63 -4.45
C LYS A 7 -2.72 -6.72 -3.24
N THR A 8 -2.16 -7.22 -2.15
CA THR A 8 -1.84 -6.41 -0.97
C THR A 8 -1.01 -5.23 -1.47
N GLY A 9 -1.61 -4.04 -1.43
CA GLY A 9 -0.96 -2.80 -1.79
C GLY A 9 -0.57 -2.07 -0.51
N TYR A 10 0.53 -1.32 -0.56
CA TYR A 10 0.94 -0.43 0.53
C TYR A 10 0.53 0.98 0.18
N GLU A 11 -0.24 1.63 1.03
CA GLU A 11 -0.68 3.01 0.88
C GLU A 11 0.02 3.91 1.89
N CYS A 12 0.68 4.96 1.43
CA CYS A 12 1.23 5.98 2.29
C CYS A 12 0.11 6.85 2.84
N SER A 13 -0.04 6.87 4.17
CA SER A 13 -1.06 7.64 4.87
C SER A 13 -0.79 9.15 4.92
N ALA A 14 0.41 9.61 4.53
CA ALA A 14 0.76 11.03 4.52
C ALA A 14 0.46 11.71 3.18
N CYS A 15 0.61 11.00 2.05
CA CYS A 15 0.35 11.53 0.71
C CYS A 15 -0.74 10.77 -0.07
N GLY A 16 -1.20 9.61 0.42
CA GLY A 16 -2.14 8.73 -0.27
C GLY A 16 -1.51 7.83 -1.34
N ARG A 17 -0.17 7.83 -1.46
CA ARG A 17 0.51 7.09 -2.52
C ARG A 17 0.44 5.58 -2.32
N ARG A 18 -0.02 4.84 -3.32
CA ARG A 18 -0.03 3.38 -3.34
C ARG A 18 1.20 2.81 -4.05
N GLU A 19 1.81 1.82 -3.42
CA GLU A 19 2.96 1.06 -3.87
C GLU A 19 2.69 -0.44 -3.77
N ALA A 20 3.21 -1.22 -4.72
CA ALA A 20 3.03 -2.67 -4.74
C ALA A 20 3.97 -3.41 -3.77
N LYS A 21 4.97 -2.71 -3.21
CA LYS A 21 6.00 -3.29 -2.35
C LYS A 21 6.33 -2.34 -1.20
N TRP A 22 6.53 -2.87 0.00
CA TRP A 22 6.91 -2.06 1.16
C TRP A 22 8.37 -1.62 1.01
N LEU A 23 8.59 -0.31 0.82
CA LEU A 23 9.92 0.31 0.70
C LEU A 23 10.44 0.93 2.02
N GLY A 24 9.64 0.99 3.09
CA GLY A 24 10.04 1.54 4.40
C GLY A 24 9.89 3.06 4.49
N ARG A 25 10.16 3.71 3.35
CA ARG A 25 10.01 5.13 3.11
C ARG A 25 9.11 5.36 1.90
N CYS A 26 8.22 6.34 1.98
CA CYS A 26 7.46 6.76 0.81
C CYS A 26 8.38 7.51 -0.18
N PRO A 27 8.47 7.10 -1.47
CA PRO A 27 9.29 7.81 -2.45
C PRO A 27 8.71 9.16 -2.87
N GLU A 28 7.43 9.41 -2.60
CA GLU A 28 6.77 10.67 -3.00
C GLU A 28 6.92 11.77 -1.96
N CYS A 29 6.61 11.47 -0.69
CA CYS A 29 6.74 12.46 0.39
C CYS A 29 8.01 12.31 1.23
N GLY A 30 8.77 11.22 1.09
CA GLY A 30 9.99 10.98 1.87
C GLY A 30 9.76 10.50 3.30
N GLU A 31 8.50 10.39 3.73
CA GLU A 31 8.14 10.01 5.10
C GLU A 31 8.40 8.54 5.39
N TRP A 32 8.84 8.28 6.63
CA TRP A 32 9.02 6.95 7.20
C TRP A 32 7.84 6.62 8.12
N ASN A 33 7.49 5.33 8.28
CA ASN A 33 6.34 4.85 9.07
C ASN A 33 4.93 5.25 8.56
N THR A 34 4.82 5.86 7.38
CA THR A 34 3.51 6.25 6.82
C THR A 34 2.89 5.20 5.91
N MET A 35 3.65 4.17 5.51
CA MET A 35 3.16 3.09 4.65
C MET A 35 2.26 2.12 5.44
N ARG A 36 0.98 2.08 5.11
CA ARG A 36 -0.01 1.11 5.63
C ARG A 36 -0.30 0.04 4.60
N GLU A 37 -0.39 -1.21 5.02
CA GLU A 37 -0.89 -2.29 4.18
C GLU A 37 -2.42 -2.15 3.97
N SER A 38 -2.83 -1.85 2.74
CA SER A 38 -4.19 -2.04 2.29
C SER A 38 -4.32 -3.46 1.74
N ALA A 39 -4.64 -4.40 2.63
CA ALA A 39 -5.32 -5.61 2.21
C ALA A 39 -6.71 -5.16 1.72
N ALA A 40 -7.01 -5.36 0.43
CA ALA A 40 -8.34 -5.09 -0.07
C ALA A 40 -9.34 -5.79 0.87
N PRO A 41 -10.31 -5.06 1.47
CA PRO A 41 -11.28 -5.71 2.34
C PRO A 41 -11.94 -6.80 1.50
N ALA A 42 -11.93 -8.02 2.03
CA ALA A 42 -12.73 -9.10 1.47
C ALA A 42 -14.19 -8.61 1.34
N PRO A 43 -14.89 -8.99 0.26
CA PRO A 43 -16.21 -8.46 -0.06
C PRO A 43 -17.26 -8.67 1.04
#